data_AF-A0A7Y3TWZ1-F1
#
_entry.id   AF-A0A7Y3TWZ1-F1
#
_cell.length_a   1.000
_cell.length_b   1.000
_cell.length_c   1.000
_cell.angle_alpha   90.00
_cell.angle_beta   90.00
_cell.angle_gamma   90.00
#
_symmetry.space_group_name_H-M   'P 1'
#
loop_
_entity.id
_entity.type
_entity.pdbx_description
1 polymer ?
#
loop_
_entity_poly.entity_id
_entity_poly.type
_entity_poly.pdbx_seq_one_letter_code
_entity_poly.pdbx_strand_id
1 'polypeptide(L)'
;MSEINKQHIKNRVEDWEQRIESVFSLVKNSLSGNSEIEFVENKTLQMNEELMQKFGVSPVSLPVLEVKRKGVLVASFKPIGLWVIGANGRIDILTKEGSYILVDLEGKDKPSDWRVYTPKNRKKSIPFDREFVLGLI
;
A
#
# COMPACT_ATOMS: atom_id res chain seq x y z
N MET A 1 13.63 -23.04 8.45
CA MET A 1 13.73 -21.77 7.69
C MET A 1 13.75 -22.16 6.22
N SER A 2 12.75 -21.77 5.42
CA SER A 2 12.79 -22.00 3.98
C SER A 2 13.97 -21.25 3.38
N GLU A 3 14.75 -21.91 2.54
CA GLU A 3 15.87 -21.30 1.83
C GLU A 3 15.37 -20.12 0.97
N ILE A 4 15.99 -18.95 1.11
CA ILE A 4 15.67 -17.79 0.26
C ILE A 4 16.23 -18.10 -1.13
N ASN A 5 15.33 -18.24 -2.11
CA ASN A 5 15.66 -18.47 -3.50
C ASN A 5 14.80 -17.60 -4.42
N LYS A 6 15.05 -17.67 -5.73
CA LYS A 6 14.31 -16.90 -6.73
C LYS A 6 12.79 -17.10 -6.65
N GLN A 7 12.33 -18.34 -6.43
CA GLN A 7 10.89 -18.62 -6.32
C GLN A 7 10.29 -18.00 -5.06
N HIS A 8 11.00 -18.07 -3.93
CA HIS A 8 10.59 -17.40 -2.70
C HIS A 8 10.40 -15.89 -2.91
N ILE A 9 11.35 -15.23 -3.58
CA ILE A 9 11.27 -13.79 -3.89
C ILE A 9 10.10 -13.49 -4.82
N LYS A 10 9.88 -14.29 -5.87
CA LYS A 10 8.71 -14.13 -6.76
C LYS A 10 7.39 -14.21 -6.01
N ASN A 11 7.20 -15.25 -5.19
CA ASN A 11 5.96 -15.40 -4.42
C ASN A 11 5.75 -14.24 -3.43
N ARG A 12 6.83 -13.65 -2.93
CA ARG A 12 6.77 -12.46 -2.06
C ARG A 12 6.32 -11.21 -2.83
N VAL A 13 6.80 -11.04 -4.06
CA VAL A 13 6.36 -9.96 -4.95
C VAL A 13 4.89 -10.12 -5.35
N GLU A 14 4.47 -11.34 -5.69
CA GLU A 14 3.07 -11.64 -6.03
C GLU A 14 2.11 -11.41 -4.84
N ASP A 15 2.47 -11.86 -3.63
CA ASP A 15 1.72 -11.57 -2.40
C ASP A 15 1.64 -10.06 -2.14
N TRP A 16 2.71 -9.32 -2.42
CA TRP A 16 2.73 -7.87 -2.27
C TRP A 16 1.76 -7.15 -3.21
N GLU A 17 1.72 -7.54 -4.49
CA GLU A 17 0.79 -6.98 -5.46
C GLU A 17 -0.68 -7.21 -5.03
N GLN A 18 -1.00 -8.42 -4.55
CA GLN A 18 -2.34 -8.75 -4.04
C GLN A 18 -2.72 -7.93 -2.79
N ARG A 19 -1.76 -7.66 -1.91
CA ARG A 19 -1.97 -6.84 -0.71
C ARG A 19 -2.22 -5.37 -1.07
N ILE A 20 -1.52 -4.82 -2.07
CA ILE A 20 -1.78 -3.47 -2.60
C ILE A 20 -3.19 -3.41 -3.18
N GLU A 21 -3.58 -4.39 -4.01
CA GLU A 21 -4.91 -4.46 -4.61
C GLU A 21 -6.01 -4.53 -3.55
N SER A 22 -5.77 -5.26 -2.46
CA SER A 22 -6.70 -5.36 -1.33
C SER A 22 -6.89 -4.01 -0.61
N VAL A 23 -5.81 -3.25 -0.41
CA VAL A 23 -5.87 -1.88 0.11
C VAL A 23 -6.68 -0.98 -0.82
N PHE A 24 -6.44 -1.05 -2.13
CA PHE A 24 -7.15 -0.22 -3.11
C PHE A 24 -8.63 -0.58 -3.19
N SER A 25 -8.95 -1.86 -3.12
CA SER A 25 -10.32 -2.37 -3.05
C SER A 25 -11.04 -1.85 -1.80
N LEU A 26 -10.40 -1.84 -0.63
CA LEU A 26 -10.98 -1.28 0.58
C LEU A 26 -11.27 0.22 0.41
N VAL A 27 -10.35 0.98 -0.19
CA VAL A 27 -10.53 2.41 -0.44
C VAL A 27 -11.72 2.64 -1.38
N LYS A 28 -11.75 1.95 -2.53
CA LYS A 28 -12.82 2.06 -3.53
C LYS A 28 -14.18 1.70 -2.94
N ASN A 29 -14.26 0.58 -2.21
CA ASN A 29 -15.51 0.11 -1.59
C ASN A 29 -16.00 1.06 -0.49
N SER A 30 -15.09 1.66 0.27
CA SER A 30 -15.45 2.61 1.33
C SER A 30 -16.06 3.91 0.78
N LEU A 31 -15.63 4.32 -0.42
CA LEU A 31 -15.96 5.62 -1.03
C LEU A 31 -16.95 5.54 -2.21
N SER A 32 -17.35 4.34 -2.64
CA SER A 32 -18.18 4.10 -3.83
C SER A 32 -19.57 4.77 -3.80
N GLY A 33 -20.09 5.10 -2.61
CA GLY A 33 -21.37 5.79 -2.46
C GLY A 33 -21.32 7.31 -2.74
N ASN A 34 -20.14 7.88 -3.00
CA ASN A 34 -19.98 9.31 -3.22
C ASN A 34 -19.75 9.61 -4.71
N SER A 35 -20.74 10.19 -5.39
CA SER A 35 -20.69 10.54 -6.82
C SER A 35 -19.69 11.65 -7.16
N GLU A 36 -19.17 12.37 -6.15
CA GLU A 36 -18.13 13.38 -6.34
C GLU A 36 -16.72 12.78 -6.38
N ILE A 37 -16.57 11.49 -6.04
CA ILE A 37 -15.30 10.79 -5.96
C ILE A 37 -14.97 10.09 -7.28
N GLU A 38 -13.72 10.26 -7.71
CA GLU A 38 -13.11 9.59 -8.86
C GLU A 38 -11.85 8.86 -8.39
N PHE A 39 -11.65 7.63 -8.88
CA PHE A 39 -10.44 6.84 -8.64
C PHE A 39 -9.60 6.79 -9.91
N VAL A 40 -8.31 7.09 -9.79
CA VAL A 40 -7.37 7.13 -10.92
C VAL A 40 -6.16 6.25 -10.61
N GLU A 41 -5.86 5.31 -11.51
CA GLU A 41 -4.73 4.35 -11.39
C GLU A 41 -3.81 4.38 -12.63
N ASN A 42 -3.66 5.55 -13.25
CA ASN A 42 -2.85 5.71 -14.46
C ASN A 42 -1.34 5.91 -14.19
N LYS A 43 -0.93 5.93 -12.92
CA LYS A 43 0.45 6.08 -12.49
C LYS A 43 0.97 4.78 -11.92
N THR A 44 2.24 4.49 -12.18
CA THR A 44 2.93 3.34 -11.62
C THR A 44 4.28 3.75 -11.04
N LEU A 45 4.78 2.94 -10.12
CA LEU A 45 6.12 3.02 -9.54
C LEU A 45 6.86 1.72 -9.86
N GLN A 46 8.10 1.83 -10.32
CA GLN A 46 8.94 0.65 -10.51
C GLN A 46 9.50 0.16 -9.18
N MET A 47 9.24 -1.10 -8.86
CA MET A 47 9.87 -1.81 -7.75
C MET A 47 10.96 -2.74 -8.30
N ASN A 48 12.20 -2.49 -7.88
CA ASN A 48 13.36 -3.30 -8.20
C ASN A 48 14.31 -3.36 -6.99
N GLU A 49 13.84 -3.94 -5.90
CA GLU A 49 14.57 -3.95 -4.63
C GLU A 49 15.76 -4.91 -4.65
N GLU A 50 16.69 -4.77 -3.70
CA GLU A 50 17.96 -5.50 -3.66
C GLU A 50 17.78 -7.02 -3.74
N LEU A 51 16.79 -7.58 -3.06
CA LEU A 51 16.50 -9.01 -3.10
C LEU A 51 15.99 -9.47 -4.47
N MET A 52 15.28 -8.63 -5.21
CA MET A 52 14.88 -8.95 -6.59
C MET A 52 16.12 -9.04 -7.48
N GLN A 53 17.00 -8.04 -7.39
CA GLN A 53 18.24 -7.99 -8.17
C GLN A 53 19.14 -9.18 -7.86
N LYS A 54 19.38 -9.44 -6.57
CA LYS A 54 20.24 -10.53 -6.08
C LYS A 54 19.81 -11.91 -6.56
N PHE A 55 18.50 -12.15 -6.63
CA PHE A 55 17.93 -13.43 -7.03
C PHE A 55 17.42 -13.46 -8.49
N GLY A 56 17.71 -12.43 -9.28
CA GLY A 56 17.35 -12.34 -10.69
C GLY A 56 15.84 -12.37 -10.95
N VAL A 57 15.06 -11.72 -10.09
CA VAL A 57 13.63 -11.45 -10.28
C VAL A 57 13.48 -10.12 -10.98
N SER A 58 12.70 -10.10 -12.07
CA SER A 58 12.50 -8.89 -12.86
C SER A 58 11.80 -7.78 -12.06
N PRO A 59 12.10 -6.50 -12.34
CA PRO A 59 11.33 -5.37 -11.82
C PRO A 59 9.84 -5.50 -12.11
N VAL A 60 9.00 -4.98 -11.21
CA VAL A 60 7.54 -4.90 -11.42
C VAL A 60 7.06 -3.45 -11.33
N SER A 61 5.95 -3.16 -12.00
CA SER A 61 5.32 -1.83 -12.00
C SER A 61 4.11 -1.85 -11.08
N LEU A 62 4.23 -1.22 -9.91
CA LEU A 62 3.16 -1.16 -8.91
C LEU A 62 2.23 0.02 -9.18
N PRO A 63 0.91 -0.16 -9.12
CA PRO A 63 -0.04 0.93 -9.35
C PRO A 63 -0.04 1.93 -8.20
N VAL A 64 -0.33 3.19 -8.52
CA VAL A 64 -0.63 4.26 -7.55
C VAL A 64 -2.11 4.58 -7.66
N LEU A 65 -2.83 4.49 -6.54
CA LEU A 65 -4.22 4.92 -6.46
C LEU A 65 -4.29 6.40 -6.08
N GLU A 66 -4.89 7.21 -6.94
CA GLU A 66 -5.28 8.59 -6.64
C GLU A 66 -6.80 8.64 -6.42
N VAL A 67 -7.21 9.29 -5.34
CA VAL A 67 -8.60 9.62 -5.04
C VAL A 67 -8.77 11.11 -5.30
N LYS A 68 -9.71 11.47 -6.16
CA LYS A 68 -10.07 12.85 -6.48
C LYS A 68 -11.50 13.13 -6.06
N ARG A 69 -11.75 14.34 -5.56
CA ARG A 69 -13.09 14.86 -5.27
C ARG A 69 -13.35 16.07 -6.14
N LYS A 70 -14.36 16.03 -7.01
CA LYS A 70 -14.65 17.09 -8.00
C LYS A 70 -13.41 17.47 -8.83
N GLY A 71 -12.63 16.48 -9.25
CA GLY A 71 -11.38 16.68 -10.00
C GLY A 71 -10.16 17.11 -9.17
N VAL A 72 -10.32 17.40 -7.88
CA VAL A 72 -9.21 17.80 -7.00
C VAL A 72 -8.65 16.57 -6.27
N LEU A 73 -7.33 16.36 -6.34
CA LEU A 73 -6.66 15.30 -5.60
C LEU A 73 -6.85 15.49 -4.08
N VAL A 74 -7.42 14.47 -3.42
CA VAL A 74 -7.64 14.45 -1.96
C VAL A 74 -6.69 13.47 -1.27
N ALA A 75 -6.44 12.31 -1.88
CA ALA A 75 -5.51 11.33 -1.35
C ALA A 75 -4.75 10.62 -2.48
N SER A 76 -3.51 10.21 -2.23
CA SER A 76 -2.72 9.34 -3.11
C SER A 76 -2.07 8.24 -2.28
N PHE A 77 -2.28 6.98 -2.69
CA PHE A 77 -1.74 5.78 -2.07
C PHE A 77 -0.59 5.25 -2.93
N LYS A 78 0.63 5.35 -2.41
CA LYS A 78 1.87 5.06 -3.14
C LYS A 78 2.60 3.88 -2.51
N PRO A 79 2.66 2.71 -3.16
CA PRO A 79 3.52 1.62 -2.71
C PRO A 79 4.98 2.07 -2.70
N ILE A 80 5.66 1.90 -1.56
CA ILE A 80 7.06 2.33 -1.39
C ILE A 80 8.02 1.15 -1.50
N GLY A 81 7.66 0.00 -0.91
CA GLY A 81 8.50 -1.19 -0.95
C GLY A 81 7.92 -2.32 -0.12
N LEU A 82 8.36 -3.53 -0.45
CA LEU A 82 7.97 -4.78 0.17
C LEU A 82 8.86 -5.13 1.38
N TRP A 83 10.18 -4.99 1.26
CA TRP A 83 11.11 -5.41 2.31
C TRP A 83 11.42 -4.27 3.29
N VAL A 84 10.44 -3.96 4.14
CA VAL A 84 10.52 -2.92 5.17
C VAL A 84 10.87 -3.54 6.51
N ILE A 85 11.83 -2.96 7.25
CA ILE A 85 12.23 -3.48 8.57
C ILE A 85 11.02 -3.44 9.52
N GLY A 86 10.66 -4.61 10.04
CA GLY A 86 9.53 -4.76 10.99
C GLY A 86 8.14 -4.76 10.35
N ALA A 87 8.03 -4.83 9.02
CA ALA A 87 6.77 -4.86 8.31
C ALA A 87 6.82 -5.71 7.04
N ASN A 88 5.64 -6.09 6.55
CA ASN A 88 5.42 -6.80 5.30
C ASN A 88 5.03 -5.85 4.17
N GLY A 89 5.78 -4.75 4.05
CA GLY A 89 5.59 -3.74 3.04
C GLY A 89 5.01 -2.43 3.56
N ARG A 90 5.14 -1.39 2.74
CA ARG A 90 4.74 -0.02 3.06
C ARG A 90 4.06 0.66 1.88
N ILE A 91 2.97 1.36 2.20
CA ILE A 91 2.30 2.30 1.31
C ILE A 91 2.31 3.66 2.01
N ASP A 92 2.70 4.72 1.31
CA ASP A 92 2.52 6.08 1.80
C ASP A 92 1.18 6.63 1.33
N ILE A 93 0.42 7.21 2.25
CA ILE A 93 -0.83 7.91 1.94
C ILE A 93 -0.54 9.41 2.05
N LEU A 94 -0.68 10.12 0.93
CA LEU A 94 -0.44 11.55 0.84
C LEU A 94 -1.79 12.27 0.71
N THR A 95 -2.09 13.17 1.64
CA THR A 95 -3.25 14.05 1.59
C THR A 95 -2.81 15.52 1.73
N LYS A 96 -3.74 16.47 1.69
CA LYS A 96 -3.44 17.89 1.95
C LYS A 96 -3.05 18.14 3.40
N GLU A 97 -3.59 17.33 4.31
CA GLU A 97 -3.41 17.42 5.77
C GLU A 97 -2.10 16.78 6.24
N GLY A 98 -1.49 15.91 5.42
CA GLY A 98 -0.16 15.36 5.67
C GLY A 98 0.09 14.01 5.03
N SER A 99 1.19 13.38 5.46
CA SER A 99 1.62 12.06 5.01
C SER A 99 1.48 11.01 6.11
N TYR A 100 0.68 9.99 5.82
CA TYR A 100 0.49 8.82 6.65
C TYR A 100 1.34 7.67 6.11
N ILE A 101 1.85 6.85 7.02
CA ILE A 101 2.60 5.64 6.66
C ILE A 101 1.69 4.46 6.96
N LEU A 102 1.34 3.70 5.93
CA LEU A 102 0.60 2.46 6.03
C LEU A 102 1.59 1.30 5.94
N VAL A 103 1.63 0.44 6.95
CA VAL A 103 2.47 -0.77 6.97
C VAL A 103 1.62 -1.99 7.27
N ASP A 104 1.98 -3.11 6.68
CA ASP A 104 1.41 -4.40 7.04
C ASP A 104 2.27 -5.02 8.13
N LEU A 105 1.71 -5.29 9.30
CA LEU A 105 2.47 -5.89 10.40
C LEU A 105 2.52 -7.42 10.34
N GLU A 106 1.76 -8.04 9.44
CA GLU A 106 1.72 -9.50 9.31
C GLU A 106 2.34 -9.96 7.98
N GLY A 107 3.13 -11.03 8.07
CA GLY A 107 3.92 -11.56 6.96
C GLY A 107 3.16 -12.42 5.96
N LYS A 108 3.94 -13.03 5.06
CA LYS A 108 3.45 -14.05 4.11
C LYS A 108 2.73 -15.18 4.88
N ASP A 109 1.68 -15.72 4.26
CA ASP A 109 0.84 -16.82 4.78
C ASP A 109 -0.04 -16.47 5.99
N LYS A 110 -0.14 -15.18 6.32
CA LYS A 110 -1.10 -14.64 7.29
C LYS A 110 -1.97 -13.54 6.68
N PRO A 111 -3.21 -13.34 7.18
CA PRO A 111 -4.00 -12.16 6.86
C PRO A 111 -3.21 -10.88 7.15
N SER A 112 -3.35 -9.87 6.30
CA SER A 112 -2.70 -8.56 6.51
C SER A 112 -3.20 -7.90 7.79
N ASP A 113 -2.30 -7.28 8.56
CA ASP A 113 -2.64 -6.35 9.65
C ASP A 113 -2.18 -4.95 9.23
N TRP A 114 -2.99 -4.31 8.39
CA TRP A 114 -2.70 -2.99 7.88
C TRP A 114 -2.88 -1.92 8.96
N ARG A 115 -1.78 -1.22 9.25
CA ARG A 115 -1.67 -0.22 10.32
C ARG A 115 -1.21 1.13 9.80
N VAL A 116 -1.90 2.17 10.22
CA VAL A 116 -1.57 3.56 9.87
C VAL A 116 -0.81 4.23 11.00
N TYR A 117 0.32 4.84 10.67
CA TYR A 117 1.02 5.82 11.49
C TYR A 117 0.76 7.23 10.95
N THR A 118 0.29 8.11 11.84
CA THR A 118 -0.13 9.46 11.46
C THR A 118 1.03 10.45 11.54
N PRO A 119 0.95 11.61 10.86
CA PRO A 119 1.93 12.68 11.02
C PRO A 119 2.11 13.12 12.49
N LYS A 120 1.01 13.14 13.26
CA LYS A 120 0.97 13.61 14.65
C LYS A 120 1.46 12.56 15.65
N ASN A 121 1.36 11.27 15.31
CA ASN A 121 1.75 10.19 16.20
C ASN A 121 2.37 9.03 15.41
N ARG A 122 3.70 8.94 15.49
CA ARG A 122 4.51 7.86 14.90
C ARG A 122 4.79 6.71 15.89
N LYS A 123 4.37 6.82 17.15
CA LYS A 123 4.61 5.79 18.19
C LYS A 123 3.46 4.80 18.32
N LYS A 124 2.25 5.22 17.96
CA LYS A 124 1.05 4.40 18.04
C LYS A 124 0.37 4.36 16.68
N SER A 125 0.13 3.16 16.19
CA SER A 125 -0.65 2.95 14.98
C SER A 125 -2.14 2.84 15.28
N ILE A 126 -2.95 3.07 14.25
CA ILE A 126 -4.38 2.78 14.22
C ILE A 126 -4.68 1.78 13.10
N PRO A 127 -5.78 1.01 13.17
CA PRO A 127 -6.20 0.15 12.07
C PRO A 127 -6.41 0.95 10.77
N PHE A 128 -6.08 0.35 9.64
CA PHE A 128 -6.51 0.84 8.33
C PHE A 128 -7.84 0.17 7.96
N ASP A 129 -8.93 0.86 8.22
CA ASP A 129 -10.29 0.38 7.99
C ASP A 129 -11.14 1.40 7.22
N ARG A 130 -12.42 1.08 7.05
CA ARG A 130 -13.38 1.96 6.38
C ARG A 130 -13.51 3.32 7.07
N GLU A 131 -13.47 3.37 8.40
CA GLU A 131 -13.60 4.63 9.15
C GLU A 131 -12.41 5.54 8.89
N PHE A 132 -11.19 4.97 8.89
CA PHE A 132 -10.00 5.71 8.51
C PHE A 132 -10.11 6.27 7.09
N VAL A 133 -10.52 5.47 6.11
CA VAL A 133 -10.66 5.90 4.71
C VAL A 133 -11.67 7.03 4.57
N LEU A 134 -12.84 6.92 5.24
CA LEU A 134 -13.85 7.98 5.23
C LEU A 134 -13.33 9.28 5.86
N GLY A 135 -12.45 9.19 6.84
CA GLY A 135 -11.81 10.35 7.47
C GLY A 135 -10.76 11.07 6.62
N LEU A 136 -10.38 10.53 5.45
CA LEU A 136 -9.42 11.16 4.54
C LEU A 136 -10.05 12.21 3.60
N ILE A 137 -11.39 12.29 3.52
CA ILE A 137 -12.11 13.04 2.47
C ILE A 137 -13.14 14.07 2.97
#